data_AF-A0A7K4BZ95-F1
#
_entry.id   AF-A0A7K4BZ95-F1
#
_cell.length_a   1.000
_cell.length_b   1.000
_cell.length_c   1.000
_cell.angle_alpha   90.00
_cell.angle_beta   90.00
_cell.angle_gamma   90.00
#
_symmetry.space_group_name_H-M   'P 1'
#
loop_
_entity.id
_entity.type
_entity.pdbx_description
1 polymer ?
#
loop_
_entity_poly.entity_id
_entity_poly.type
_entity_poly.pdbx_seq_one_letter_code
_entity_poly.pdbx_strand_id
1 'polypeptide(L)'
;MTSIEARTKEVNEIVEDIKEIDEKIDEVNDEELDKEFDEENEENEEVAVDSGAGAENKLPFPRATITNLIRKNVSKGKQIKGTVKDEMNIWVDSLIEKITKKMDSQPYTFVNYDMLKEAIGPYEGMKNLNEQRVELLTKINSIKTQCDEVIAKIDSDAKSNTVSLNINNTDLPFPKATITNKIRQNLSPGKTIKGPVKRGLNVWLGGIVERVSKKMDSYNYPYIDRSMFKEAIEPYDTITEIELEKERIIQQMQSMKTICDILSLEIDRKFKL
;
A
#
# COMPACT_ATOMS: atom_id res chain seq x y z
N MET A 1 -33.62 0.79 -29.47
CA MET A 1 -32.99 1.47 -28.32
C MET A 1 -32.01 0.51 -27.71
N THR A 2 -30.75 0.90 -27.64
CA THR A 2 -29.66 0.02 -27.19
C THR A 2 -29.70 -0.12 -25.67
N SER A 3 -29.19 -1.25 -25.15
CA SER A 3 -29.13 -1.58 -23.70
C SER A 3 -28.48 -0.47 -22.83
N ILE A 4 -27.70 0.42 -23.45
CA ILE A 4 -27.06 1.57 -22.81
C ILE A 4 -28.06 2.71 -22.59
N GLU A 5 -28.94 3.01 -23.55
CA GLU A 5 -29.95 4.07 -23.43
C GLU A 5 -30.97 3.76 -22.33
N ALA A 6 -31.34 2.48 -22.17
CA ALA A 6 -32.23 2.03 -21.10
C ALA A 6 -31.62 2.23 -19.71
N ARG A 7 -30.34 1.87 -19.55
CA ARG A 7 -29.60 2.07 -18.29
C ARG A 7 -29.36 3.53 -17.95
N THR A 8 -29.17 4.37 -18.96
CA THR A 8 -28.97 5.81 -18.73
C THR A 8 -30.27 6.47 -18.28
N LYS A 9 -31.42 5.95 -18.74
CA LYS A 9 -32.74 6.41 -18.31
C LYS A 9 -33.05 5.99 -16.87
N GLU A 10 -32.78 4.75 -16.49
CA GLU A 10 -32.90 4.26 -15.10
C GLU A 10 -32.01 5.06 -14.13
N VAL A 11 -30.76 5.36 -14.51
CA VAL A 11 -29.85 6.12 -13.66
C VAL A 11 -30.35 7.56 -13.47
N ASN A 12 -30.93 8.18 -14.49
CA ASN A 12 -31.46 9.54 -14.38
C ASN A 12 -32.74 9.60 -13.53
N GLU A 13 -33.61 8.59 -13.61
CA GLU A 13 -34.80 8.47 -12.74
C GLU A 13 -34.39 8.36 -11.26
N ILE A 14 -33.38 7.52 -10.96
CA ILE A 14 -32.85 7.37 -9.60
C ILE A 14 -32.21 8.67 -9.09
N VAL A 15 -31.56 9.45 -9.97
CA VAL A 15 -30.95 10.73 -9.57
C VAL A 15 -32.00 11.80 -9.29
N GLU A 16 -33.14 11.80 -9.97
CA GLU A 16 -34.26 12.70 -9.63
C GLU A 16 -34.94 12.27 -8.33
N ASP A 17 -35.17 10.97 -8.12
CA ASP A 17 -35.72 10.45 -6.86
C ASP A 17 -34.83 10.81 -5.65
N ILE A 18 -33.49 10.74 -5.81
CA ILE A 18 -32.54 11.12 -4.75
C ILE A 18 -32.61 12.63 -4.45
N LYS A 19 -32.77 13.48 -5.47
CA LYS A 19 -32.92 14.93 -5.26
C LYS A 19 -34.23 15.27 -4.57
N GLU A 20 -35.31 14.59 -4.91
CA GLU A 20 -36.62 14.79 -4.26
C GLU A 20 -36.62 14.31 -2.80
N ILE A 21 -35.78 13.33 -2.46
CA ILE A 21 -35.56 12.89 -1.07
C ILE A 21 -34.69 13.91 -0.31
N ASP A 22 -33.67 14.49 -0.94
CA ASP A 22 -32.79 15.49 -0.31
C ASP A 22 -33.57 16.80 0.00
N GLU A 23 -34.43 17.25 -0.91
CA GLU A 23 -35.32 18.40 -0.68
C GLU A 23 -36.37 18.11 0.42
N LYS A 24 -36.89 16.87 0.51
CA LYS A 24 -37.79 16.47 1.61
C LYS A 24 -37.08 16.33 2.97
N ILE A 25 -35.77 16.07 3.00
CA ILE A 25 -34.99 16.02 4.25
C ILE A 25 -34.73 17.43 4.79
N ASP A 26 -34.57 18.41 3.90
CA ASP A 26 -34.42 19.82 4.30
C ASP A 26 -35.77 20.43 4.74
N GLU A 27 -36.90 20.02 4.16
CA GLU A 27 -38.24 20.50 4.57
C GLU A 27 -38.79 19.87 5.86
N VAL A 28 -38.32 18.67 6.27
CA VAL A 28 -38.76 18.02 7.53
C VAL A 28 -38.05 18.57 8.77
N ASN A 29 -37.04 19.43 8.61
CA ASN A 29 -36.28 19.98 9.73
C ASN A 29 -36.73 21.36 10.23
N ASP A 30 -37.78 21.98 9.67
CA ASP A 30 -38.12 23.38 10.02
C ASP A 30 -39.53 23.66 10.57
N GLU A 31 -40.47 22.71 10.64
CA GLU A 31 -41.75 22.95 11.33
C GLU A 31 -42.21 21.71 12.13
N GLU A 32 -42.37 21.89 13.45
CA GLU A 32 -42.83 20.93 14.48
C GLU A 32 -41.77 20.11 15.24
N LEU A 33 -41.02 20.78 16.12
CA LEU A 33 -40.78 20.30 17.50
C LEU A 33 -40.22 21.42 18.38
N ASP A 34 -40.97 22.52 18.46
CA ASP A 34 -40.88 23.49 19.56
C ASP A 34 -42.19 23.43 20.34
N LYS A 35 -42.21 22.60 21.38
CA LYS A 35 -42.97 22.75 22.63
C LYS A 35 -42.70 21.54 23.52
N GLU A 36 -42.32 21.85 24.76
CA GLU A 36 -42.06 20.92 25.87
C GLU A 36 -40.72 20.19 25.81
N PHE A 37 -39.68 20.81 26.36
CA PHE A 37 -38.89 20.28 27.49
C PHE A 37 -37.77 21.28 27.81
N ASP A 38 -38.17 22.43 28.35
CA ASP A 38 -37.31 23.32 29.11
C ASP A 38 -38.06 23.61 30.41
N GLU A 39 -38.03 22.65 31.34
CA GLU A 39 -38.21 22.89 32.76
C GLU A 39 -37.76 21.64 33.55
N GLU A 40 -36.97 21.90 34.59
CA GLU A 40 -36.54 21.02 35.69
C GLU A 40 -35.14 20.36 35.62
N ASN A 41 -34.30 20.85 36.55
CA ASN A 41 -33.04 20.36 37.12
C ASN A 41 -31.76 20.52 36.27
N GLU A 42 -30.77 21.35 36.64
CA GLU A 42 -30.21 21.61 37.98
C GLU A 42 -29.68 23.06 38.08
N GLU A 43 -30.38 23.92 38.82
CA GLU A 43 -29.76 24.97 39.62
C GLU A 43 -30.12 24.74 41.09
N ASN A 44 -29.11 24.88 41.96
CA ASN A 44 -29.04 24.75 43.43
C ASN A 44 -28.77 23.31 43.93
N GLU A 45 -27.74 22.99 44.73
CA GLU A 45 -26.91 23.73 45.71
C GLU A 45 -25.41 23.30 45.54
N GLU A 46 -24.35 24.05 45.85
CA GLU A 46 -24.04 24.72 47.12
C GLU A 46 -23.14 25.98 46.95
N VAL A 47 -23.62 27.07 47.55
CA VAL A 47 -22.96 27.96 48.52
C VAL A 47 -21.48 28.35 48.29
N ALA A 48 -21.27 29.64 48.07
CA ALA A 48 -20.02 30.31 48.39
C ALA A 48 -19.72 30.19 49.90
N VAL A 49 -18.78 29.31 50.28
CA VAL A 49 -18.15 29.33 51.61
C VAL A 49 -16.70 29.76 51.45
N ASP A 50 -16.43 31.01 51.78
CA ASP A 50 -15.13 31.44 52.26
C ASP A 50 -14.95 30.92 53.69
N SER A 51 -14.12 29.88 53.88
CA SER A 51 -13.32 29.60 55.09
C SER A 51 -12.69 28.19 55.04
N GLY A 52 -11.35 28.12 54.92
CA GLY A 52 -10.48 27.17 55.62
C GLY A 52 -10.67 25.64 55.48
N ALA A 53 -9.70 25.01 54.79
CA ALA A 53 -9.20 23.64 54.94
C ALA A 53 -10.04 22.45 54.41
N GLY A 54 -9.57 21.84 53.31
CA GLY A 54 -10.04 20.56 52.77
C GLY A 54 -9.74 20.39 51.29
N ALA A 55 -8.49 20.07 50.94
CA ALA A 55 -8.03 19.94 49.56
C ALA A 55 -8.45 18.60 48.95
N GLU A 56 -9.69 18.46 48.50
CA GLU A 56 -10.09 17.40 47.57
C GLU A 56 -11.03 17.95 46.48
N ASN A 57 -10.60 17.85 45.22
CA ASN A 57 -11.37 18.03 43.97
C ASN A 57 -11.86 19.42 43.55
N LYS A 58 -11.05 20.48 43.70
CA LYS A 58 -11.26 21.68 42.87
C LYS A 58 -10.67 21.47 41.48
N LEU A 59 -11.52 21.46 40.45
CA LEU A 59 -11.07 21.38 39.05
C LEU A 59 -10.14 22.55 38.71
N PRO A 60 -9.08 22.33 37.90
CA PRO A 60 -8.13 23.38 37.52
C PRO A 60 -8.78 24.58 36.80
N PHE A 61 -9.77 24.31 35.95
CA PHE A 61 -10.50 25.32 35.18
C PHE A 61 -12.01 25.31 35.49
N PRO A 62 -12.72 26.44 35.29
CA PRO A 62 -14.18 26.46 35.32
C PRO A 62 -14.78 25.51 34.26
N ARG A 63 -15.69 24.64 34.70
CA ARG A 63 -16.30 23.60 33.85
C ARG A 63 -17.08 24.17 32.67
N ALA A 64 -17.69 25.35 32.82
CA ALA A 64 -18.38 26.06 31.75
C ALA A 64 -17.44 26.43 30.58
N THR A 65 -16.22 26.89 30.89
CA THR A 65 -15.21 27.26 29.88
C THR A 65 -14.81 26.08 29.02
N ILE A 66 -14.50 24.94 29.65
CA ILE A 66 -14.17 23.69 28.94
C ILE A 66 -15.36 23.20 28.12
N THR A 67 -16.57 23.26 28.68
CA THR A 67 -17.80 22.84 27.97
C THR A 67 -18.03 23.68 26.70
N ASN A 68 -17.85 25.00 26.77
CA ASN A 68 -18.02 25.90 25.63
C ASN A 68 -16.96 25.66 24.54
N LEU A 69 -15.71 25.41 24.93
CA LEU A 69 -14.62 25.08 23.99
C LEU A 69 -14.86 23.74 23.26
N ILE A 70 -15.32 22.72 23.98
CA ILE A 70 -15.69 21.43 23.37
C ILE A 70 -16.90 21.64 22.45
N ARG A 71 -17.94 22.34 22.92
CA ARG A 71 -19.18 22.57 22.17
C ARG A 71 -18.95 23.29 20.83
N LYS A 72 -17.96 24.19 20.76
CA LYS A 72 -17.55 24.87 19.51
C LYS A 72 -17.02 23.90 18.45
N ASN A 73 -16.45 22.77 18.84
CA ASN A 73 -15.77 21.82 17.95
C ASN A 73 -16.50 20.47 17.80
N VAL A 74 -17.65 20.28 18.46
CA VAL A 74 -18.47 19.07 18.39
C VAL A 74 -19.79 19.37 17.68
N SER A 75 -20.28 18.45 16.86
CA SER A 75 -21.53 18.60 16.09
C SER A 75 -22.73 18.96 16.98
N LYS A 76 -23.57 19.90 16.50
CA LYS A 76 -24.84 20.26 17.14
C LYS A 76 -25.71 19.00 17.30
N GLY A 77 -26.31 18.81 18.48
CA GLY A 77 -27.11 17.62 18.82
C GLY A 77 -26.40 16.54 19.64
N LYS A 78 -25.06 16.52 19.75
CA LYS A 78 -24.36 15.54 20.61
C LYS A 78 -24.29 15.98 22.07
N GLN A 79 -24.79 15.19 23.02
CA GLN A 79 -24.64 15.46 24.45
C GLN A 79 -23.20 15.18 24.93
N ILE A 80 -22.60 16.09 25.71
CA ILE A 80 -21.28 15.91 26.31
C ILE A 80 -21.48 15.49 27.77
N LYS A 81 -21.07 14.26 28.12
CA LYS A 81 -21.17 13.73 29.49
C LYS A 81 -20.29 14.51 30.46
N GLY A 82 -20.71 14.57 31.72
CA GLY A 82 -19.95 15.24 32.80
C GLY A 82 -18.53 14.73 32.94
N THR A 83 -18.35 13.40 32.91
CA THR A 83 -17.03 12.74 33.00
C THR A 83 -16.05 13.22 31.93
N VAL A 84 -16.51 13.37 30.68
CA VAL A 84 -15.68 13.85 29.57
C VAL A 84 -15.25 15.30 29.78
N LYS A 85 -16.11 16.13 30.38
CA LYS A 85 -15.78 17.53 30.71
C LYS A 85 -14.69 17.58 31.78
N ASP A 86 -14.79 16.72 32.79
CA ASP A 86 -13.85 16.66 33.92
C ASP A 86 -12.50 16.07 33.48
N GLU A 87 -12.51 14.98 32.71
CA GLU A 87 -11.31 14.39 32.12
C GLU A 87 -10.59 15.37 31.19
N MET A 88 -11.33 16.09 30.33
CA MET A 88 -10.74 17.13 29.48
C MET A 88 -10.11 18.26 30.31
N ASN A 89 -10.75 18.65 31.41
CA ASN A 89 -10.25 19.70 32.32
C ASN A 89 -8.90 19.30 32.93
N ILE A 90 -8.82 18.07 33.46
CA ILE A 90 -7.58 17.51 34.03
C ILE A 90 -6.52 17.30 32.94
N TRP A 91 -6.92 16.87 31.74
CA TRP A 91 -5.99 16.66 30.63
C TRP A 91 -5.36 17.97 30.14
N VAL A 92 -6.15 19.05 30.02
CA VAL A 92 -5.64 20.38 29.64
C VAL A 92 -4.63 20.89 30.68
N ASP A 93 -4.91 20.68 31.97
CA ASP A 93 -3.99 21.04 33.04
C ASP A 93 -2.66 20.29 32.93
N SER A 94 -2.72 18.96 32.77
CA SER A 94 -1.53 18.13 32.52
C SER A 94 -0.76 18.54 31.26
N LEU A 95 -1.43 19.01 30.22
CA LEU A 95 -0.79 19.50 29.00
C LEU A 95 -0.04 20.82 29.27
N ILE A 96 -0.64 21.75 30.00
CA ILE A 96 0.02 23.01 30.40
C ILE A 96 1.25 22.72 31.26
N GLU A 97 1.18 21.77 32.19
CA GLU A 97 2.35 21.36 32.97
C GLU A 97 3.50 20.85 32.08
N LYS A 98 3.20 20.02 31.08
CA LYS A 98 4.21 19.48 30.15
C LYS A 98 4.85 20.60 29.32
N ILE A 99 4.04 21.52 28.80
CA ILE A 99 4.52 22.68 28.05
C ILE A 99 5.40 23.56 28.95
N THR A 100 4.98 23.79 30.20
CA THR A 100 5.71 24.60 31.17
C THR A 100 7.05 23.97 31.56
N LYS A 101 7.08 22.67 31.87
CA LYS A 101 8.32 21.92 32.14
C LYS A 101 9.29 21.95 30.96
N LYS A 102 8.77 21.90 29.73
CA LYS A 102 9.58 22.02 28.52
C LYS A 102 10.14 23.44 28.34
N MET A 103 9.35 24.48 28.62
CA MET A 103 9.85 25.86 28.62
C MET A 103 10.91 26.09 29.71
N ASP A 104 10.73 25.52 30.90
CA ASP A 104 11.65 25.63 32.04
C ASP A 104 12.96 24.85 31.85
N SER A 105 12.97 23.83 30.98
CA SER A 105 14.18 23.06 30.68
C SER A 105 15.30 23.86 29.99
N GLN A 106 14.99 25.07 29.50
CA GLN A 106 15.95 25.93 28.83
C GLN A 106 16.79 26.73 29.86
N PRO A 107 18.10 26.92 29.66
CA PRO A 107 19.02 27.49 30.65
C PRO A 107 18.95 29.03 30.72
N TYR A 108 17.75 29.59 30.76
CA TYR A 108 17.50 31.03 30.78
C TYR A 108 16.61 31.41 31.97
N THR A 109 16.84 32.61 32.51
CA THR A 109 16.11 33.11 33.69
C THR A 109 14.71 33.61 33.38
N PHE A 110 14.37 33.80 32.10
CA PHE A 110 13.06 34.30 31.66
C PHE A 110 12.51 33.40 30.56
N VAL A 111 11.19 33.15 30.60
CA VAL A 111 10.46 32.40 29.57
C VAL A 111 10.02 33.35 28.46
N ASN A 112 10.48 33.10 27.23
CA ASN A 112 10.18 33.91 26.06
C ASN A 112 9.15 33.25 25.13
N TYR A 113 8.53 34.04 24.25
CA TYR A 113 7.54 33.55 23.29
C TYR A 113 8.10 32.47 22.34
N ASP A 114 9.38 32.54 21.98
CA ASP A 114 10.00 31.51 21.14
C ASP A 114 10.14 30.16 21.87
N MET A 115 10.33 30.17 23.20
CA MET A 115 10.32 28.95 24.02
C MET A 115 8.92 28.31 24.06
N LEU A 116 7.86 29.13 24.06
CA LEU A 116 6.48 28.66 23.96
C LEU A 116 6.20 28.02 22.59
N LYS A 117 6.63 28.66 21.49
CA LYS A 117 6.49 28.09 20.13
C LYS A 117 7.19 26.74 20.02
N GLU A 118 8.40 26.63 20.54
CA GLU A 118 9.15 25.37 20.54
C GLU A 118 8.46 24.31 21.42
N ALA A 119 7.88 24.71 22.55
CA ALA A 119 7.19 23.82 23.45
C ALA A 119 5.88 23.27 22.84
N ILE A 120 5.11 24.11 22.16
CA ILE A 120 3.82 23.76 21.52
C ILE A 120 4.01 23.05 20.18
N GLY A 121 5.09 23.31 19.45
CA GLY A 121 5.34 22.80 18.10
C GLY A 121 5.03 21.31 17.84
N PRO A 122 5.43 20.36 18.72
CA PRO A 122 5.09 18.95 18.55
C PRO A 122 3.60 18.64 18.55
N TYR A 123 2.79 19.43 19.26
CA TYR A 123 1.34 19.22 19.37
C TYR A 123 0.59 19.78 18.15
N GLU A 124 1.01 20.93 17.63
CA GLU A 124 0.51 21.47 16.35
C GLU A 124 0.91 20.57 15.17
N GLY A 125 2.09 19.97 15.24
CA GLY A 125 2.57 19.00 14.25
C GLY A 125 1.78 17.69 14.17
N MET A 126 0.90 17.38 15.14
CA MET A 126 0.18 16.10 15.19
C MET A 126 -0.71 15.85 13.97
N LYS A 127 -1.35 16.90 13.42
CA LYS A 127 -2.16 16.76 12.20
C LYS A 127 -1.30 16.38 10.99
N ASN A 128 -0.15 17.03 10.84
CA ASN A 128 0.82 16.74 9.79
C ASN A 128 1.42 15.33 9.93
N LEU A 129 1.60 14.82 11.15
CA LEU A 129 2.10 13.47 11.38
C LEU A 129 1.13 12.38 10.87
N ASN A 130 -0.18 12.60 10.98
CA ASN A 130 -1.15 11.65 10.46
C ASN A 130 -1.20 11.67 8.92
N GLU A 131 -1.12 12.86 8.31
CA GLU A 131 -1.02 13.00 6.85
C GLU A 131 0.26 12.33 6.31
N GLN A 132 1.40 12.57 6.97
CA GLN A 132 2.68 11.91 6.64
C GLN A 132 2.61 10.39 6.82
N ARG A 133 1.91 9.89 7.85
CA ARG A 133 1.70 8.45 8.04
C ARG A 133 0.97 7.83 6.85
N VAL A 134 -0.15 8.43 6.43
CA VAL A 134 -0.95 7.94 5.29
C VAL A 134 -0.12 7.95 4.01
N GLU A 135 0.66 9.02 3.79
CA GLU A 135 1.56 9.12 2.64
C GLU A 135 2.62 8.02 2.65
N LEU A 136 3.29 7.79 3.78
CA LEU A 136 4.32 6.75 3.93
C LEU A 136 3.75 5.34 3.68
N LEU A 137 2.58 5.02 4.24
CA LEU A 137 1.91 3.74 4.01
C LEU A 137 1.57 3.54 2.54
N THR A 138 1.10 4.60 1.88
CA THR A 138 0.78 4.56 0.44
C THR A 138 2.03 4.24 -0.39
N LYS A 139 3.16 4.88 -0.08
CA LYS A 139 4.44 4.63 -0.76
C LYS A 139 4.96 3.21 -0.52
N ILE A 140 4.91 2.71 0.71
CA ILE A 140 5.37 1.34 1.03
C ILE A 140 4.51 0.29 0.32
N ASN A 141 3.19 0.48 0.30
CA ASN A 141 2.29 -0.40 -0.44
C ASN A 141 2.56 -0.36 -1.95
N SER A 142 2.88 0.81 -2.51
CA SER A 142 3.29 0.92 -3.92
C SER A 142 4.58 0.17 -4.23
N ILE A 143 5.57 0.18 -3.33
CA ILE A 143 6.81 -0.60 -3.52
C ILE A 143 6.49 -2.10 -3.48
N LYS A 144 5.63 -2.52 -2.55
CA LYS A 144 5.18 -3.90 -2.44
C LYS A 144 4.49 -4.39 -3.72
N THR A 145 3.59 -3.59 -4.31
CA THR A 145 2.93 -3.96 -5.57
C THR A 145 3.93 -4.03 -6.72
N GLN A 146 4.89 -3.11 -6.78
CA GLN A 146 5.96 -3.15 -7.78
C GLN A 146 6.83 -4.41 -7.65
N CYS A 147 7.16 -4.87 -6.44
CA CYS A 147 7.85 -6.13 -6.24
C CYS A 147 7.05 -7.33 -6.78
N ASP A 148 5.73 -7.35 -6.53
CA ASP A 148 4.85 -8.41 -7.03
C ASP A 148 4.75 -8.40 -8.57
N GLU A 149 4.71 -7.22 -9.20
CA GLU A 149 4.76 -7.07 -10.65
C GLU A 149 6.06 -7.61 -11.26
N VAL A 150 7.21 -7.33 -10.63
CA VAL A 150 8.52 -7.83 -11.08
C VAL A 150 8.55 -9.36 -11.00
N ILE A 151 8.10 -9.95 -9.89
CA ILE A 151 8.02 -11.41 -9.73
C ILE A 151 7.11 -12.01 -10.80
N ALA A 152 5.90 -11.46 -10.98
CA ALA A 152 4.94 -11.96 -11.96
C ALA A 152 5.50 -11.87 -13.38
N LYS A 153 6.24 -10.81 -13.72
CA LYS A 153 6.87 -10.66 -15.02
C LYS A 153 7.93 -11.74 -15.27
N ILE A 154 8.84 -11.94 -14.33
CA ILE A 154 9.88 -12.99 -14.40
C ILE A 154 9.23 -14.37 -14.58
N ASP A 155 8.17 -14.68 -13.83
CA ASP A 155 7.44 -15.94 -13.94
C ASP A 155 6.66 -16.08 -15.26
N SER A 156 6.10 -14.99 -15.77
CA SER A 156 5.34 -14.97 -17.03
C SER A 156 6.24 -15.16 -18.26
N ASP A 157 7.46 -14.63 -18.22
CA ASP A 157 8.48 -14.82 -19.26
C ASP A 157 8.92 -16.30 -19.31
N ALA A 158 8.91 -17.01 -18.18
CA ALA A 158 9.16 -18.44 -18.14
C ALA A 158 8.01 -19.27 -18.74
N LYS A 159 6.75 -18.87 -18.51
CA LYS A 159 5.55 -19.65 -18.92
C LYS A 159 5.07 -19.36 -20.35
N SER A 160 5.21 -18.13 -20.83
CA SER A 160 4.72 -17.72 -22.16
C SER A 160 5.51 -18.32 -23.33
N ASN A 161 6.71 -18.82 -23.07
CA ASN A 161 7.59 -19.42 -24.07
C ASN A 161 7.30 -20.89 -24.39
N THR A 162 6.02 -21.31 -24.43
CA THR A 162 5.67 -22.65 -24.94
C THR A 162 5.96 -22.72 -26.44
N VAL A 163 7.13 -23.26 -26.78
CA VAL A 163 7.60 -23.37 -28.17
C VAL A 163 6.70 -24.32 -28.96
N SER A 164 5.92 -23.76 -29.89
CA SER A 164 5.17 -24.55 -30.87
C SER A 164 6.11 -25.03 -31.96
N LEU A 165 6.38 -26.33 -32.01
CA LEU A 165 7.26 -26.94 -33.01
C LEU A 165 6.45 -27.47 -34.19
N ASN A 166 6.84 -27.07 -35.41
CA ASN A 166 6.26 -27.60 -36.65
C ASN A 166 6.81 -29.01 -36.94
N ILE A 167 6.28 -30.03 -36.25
CA ILE A 167 6.76 -31.43 -36.29
C ILE A 167 6.36 -32.16 -37.60
N ASN A 168 5.44 -31.59 -38.38
CA ASN A 168 4.87 -32.23 -39.57
C ASN A 168 5.75 -32.10 -40.82
N ASN A 169 6.83 -31.32 -40.77
CA ASN A 169 7.72 -31.20 -41.91
C ASN A 169 8.44 -32.53 -42.16
N THR A 170 8.38 -33.03 -43.39
CA THR A 170 9.01 -34.29 -43.79
C THR A 170 10.52 -34.18 -43.88
N ASP A 171 11.02 -32.97 -44.16
CA ASP A 171 12.44 -32.68 -44.26
C ASP A 171 13.00 -32.26 -42.90
N LEU A 172 14.07 -32.94 -42.47
CA LEU A 172 14.68 -32.74 -41.17
C LEU A 172 16.10 -32.21 -41.34
N PRO A 173 16.49 -31.17 -40.57
CA PRO A 173 17.80 -30.55 -40.70
C PRO A 173 18.95 -31.48 -40.34
N PHE A 174 18.71 -32.49 -39.49
CA PHE A 174 19.72 -33.47 -39.10
C PHE A 174 19.31 -34.92 -39.35
N PRO A 175 20.28 -35.85 -39.50
CA PRO A 175 19.99 -37.27 -39.54
C PRO A 175 19.31 -37.78 -38.26
N LYS A 176 18.16 -38.44 -38.42
CA LYS A 176 17.32 -38.95 -37.30
C LYS A 176 18.09 -39.87 -36.34
N ALA A 177 18.97 -40.71 -36.87
CA ALA A 177 19.76 -41.67 -36.08
C ALA A 177 20.73 -40.95 -35.13
N THR A 178 21.42 -39.91 -35.61
CA THR A 178 22.36 -39.12 -34.81
C THR A 178 21.67 -38.47 -33.62
N ILE A 179 20.53 -37.81 -33.85
CA ILE A 179 19.73 -37.21 -32.78
C ILE A 179 19.26 -38.28 -31.78
N THR A 180 18.76 -39.42 -32.26
CA THR A 180 18.31 -40.50 -31.38
C THR A 180 19.43 -41.04 -30.50
N ASN A 181 20.63 -41.22 -31.05
CA ASN A 181 21.80 -41.72 -30.32
C ASN A 181 22.27 -40.70 -29.28
N LYS A 182 22.32 -39.40 -29.62
CA LYS A 182 22.67 -38.34 -28.68
C LYS A 182 21.68 -38.19 -27.53
N ILE A 183 20.38 -38.32 -27.80
CA ILE A 183 19.37 -38.38 -26.73
C ILE A 183 19.62 -39.63 -25.86
N ARG A 184 19.85 -40.79 -26.46
CA ARG A 184 20.04 -42.06 -25.74
C ARG A 184 21.24 -42.03 -24.80
N GLN A 185 22.32 -41.33 -25.15
CA GLN A 185 23.51 -41.16 -24.31
C GLN A 185 23.21 -40.45 -22.98
N ASN A 186 22.18 -39.61 -22.92
CA ASN A 186 21.84 -38.78 -21.75
C ASN A 186 20.54 -39.22 -21.06
N LEU A 187 19.89 -40.30 -21.54
CA LEU A 187 18.69 -40.85 -20.93
C LEU A 187 18.96 -42.19 -20.27
N SER A 188 18.19 -42.50 -19.22
CA SER A 188 18.27 -43.81 -18.58
C SER A 188 17.85 -44.96 -19.53
N PRO A 189 18.50 -46.13 -19.42
CA PRO A 189 18.41 -47.20 -20.43
C PRO A 189 17.00 -47.78 -20.63
N GLY A 190 16.11 -47.67 -19.65
CA GLY A 190 14.73 -48.16 -19.74
C GLY A 190 13.73 -47.21 -20.42
N LYS A 191 14.11 -45.96 -20.71
CA LYS A 191 13.16 -44.97 -21.25
C LYS A 191 13.01 -45.10 -22.77
N THR A 192 11.78 -45.16 -23.28
CA THR A 192 11.51 -45.17 -24.72
C THR A 192 11.30 -43.75 -25.25
N ILE A 193 11.98 -43.40 -26.34
CA ILE A 193 11.89 -42.08 -26.98
C ILE A 193 10.82 -42.13 -28.08
N LYS A 194 9.72 -41.40 -27.90
CA LYS A 194 8.63 -41.32 -28.89
C LYS A 194 9.09 -40.58 -30.17
N GLY A 195 8.51 -40.96 -31.31
CA GLY A 195 8.81 -40.36 -32.63
C GLY A 195 8.68 -38.83 -32.68
N PRO A 196 7.59 -38.23 -32.15
CA PRO A 196 7.44 -36.77 -32.09
C PRO A 196 8.54 -36.06 -31.30
N VAL A 197 9.07 -36.67 -30.23
CA VAL A 197 10.17 -36.09 -29.44
C VAL A 197 11.45 -36.02 -30.27
N LYS A 198 11.76 -37.09 -31.01
CA LYS A 198 12.92 -37.12 -31.91
C LYS A 198 12.83 -36.06 -33.00
N ARG A 199 11.64 -35.93 -33.63
CA ARG A 199 11.38 -34.93 -34.68
C ARG A 199 11.39 -33.51 -34.13
N GLY A 200 10.71 -33.28 -33.01
CA GLY A 200 10.65 -31.99 -32.35
C GLY A 200 12.03 -31.47 -31.96
N LEU A 201 12.86 -32.31 -31.33
CA LEU A 201 14.23 -31.92 -31.00
C LEU A 201 15.06 -31.63 -32.24
N ASN A 202 14.90 -32.42 -33.31
CA ASN A 202 15.62 -32.22 -34.56
C ASN A 202 15.28 -30.86 -35.21
N VAL A 203 13.98 -30.54 -35.34
CA VAL A 203 13.52 -29.24 -35.86
C VAL A 203 13.97 -28.09 -34.96
N TRP A 204 13.88 -28.24 -33.64
CA TRP A 204 14.30 -27.21 -32.68
C TRP A 204 15.80 -26.92 -32.74
N LEU A 205 16.64 -27.96 -32.80
CA LEU A 205 18.09 -27.80 -33.00
C LEU A 205 18.40 -27.10 -34.33
N GLY A 206 17.62 -27.38 -35.38
CA GLY A 206 17.77 -26.70 -36.67
C GLY A 206 17.52 -25.19 -36.53
N GLY A 207 16.46 -24.84 -35.80
CA GLY A 207 16.16 -23.45 -35.47
C GLY A 207 17.23 -22.76 -34.62
N ILE A 208 17.90 -23.49 -33.70
CA ILE A 208 19.06 -22.95 -32.98
C ILE A 208 20.19 -22.65 -33.95
N VAL A 209 20.57 -23.60 -34.81
CA VAL A 209 21.63 -23.38 -35.79
C VAL A 209 21.30 -22.20 -36.69
N GLU A 210 20.06 -22.08 -37.15
CA GLU A 210 19.62 -20.92 -37.93
C GLU A 210 19.78 -19.59 -37.18
N ARG A 211 19.40 -19.53 -35.89
CA ARG A 211 19.56 -18.32 -35.06
C ARG A 211 21.03 -17.98 -34.83
N VAL A 212 21.86 -18.99 -34.52
CA VAL A 212 23.31 -18.81 -34.32
C VAL A 212 23.95 -18.35 -35.63
N SER A 213 23.57 -18.94 -36.77
CA SER A 213 24.02 -18.51 -38.11
C SER A 213 23.63 -17.07 -38.40
N LYS A 214 22.38 -16.66 -38.17
CA LYS A 214 21.93 -15.27 -38.34
C LYS A 214 22.68 -14.29 -37.45
N LYS A 215 22.99 -14.69 -36.21
CA LYS A 215 23.79 -13.87 -35.30
C LYS A 215 25.24 -13.74 -35.79
N MET A 216 25.85 -14.83 -36.28
CA MET A 216 27.18 -14.77 -36.90
C MET A 216 27.21 -14.00 -38.22
N ASP A 217 26.11 -13.97 -38.97
CA ASP A 217 25.97 -13.19 -40.20
C ASP A 217 25.76 -11.68 -39.93
N SER A 218 25.37 -11.31 -38.70
CA SER A 218 25.17 -9.91 -38.32
C SER A 218 26.47 -9.08 -38.25
N TYR A 219 27.63 -9.74 -38.27
CA TYR A 219 28.91 -9.06 -38.26
C TYR A 219 29.26 -8.57 -39.67
N ASN A 220 29.78 -7.35 -39.77
CA ASN A 220 30.14 -6.72 -41.04
C ASN A 220 31.51 -7.20 -41.57
N TYR A 221 31.74 -8.52 -41.58
CA TYR A 221 32.95 -9.14 -42.08
C TYR A 221 32.61 -10.21 -43.13
N PRO A 222 33.45 -10.40 -44.14
CA PRO A 222 33.19 -11.39 -45.20
C PRO A 222 33.47 -12.84 -44.77
N TYR A 223 33.89 -13.07 -43.52
CA TYR A 223 34.19 -14.39 -42.97
C TYR A 223 33.65 -14.49 -41.54
N ILE A 224 33.44 -15.73 -41.09
CA ILE A 224 32.97 -16.05 -39.73
C ILE A 224 34.11 -16.71 -38.96
N ASP A 225 34.45 -16.12 -37.82
CA ASP A 225 35.52 -16.59 -36.93
C ASP A 225 35.02 -17.31 -35.69
N ARG A 226 35.93 -18.01 -35.00
CA ARG A 226 35.64 -18.72 -33.74
C ARG A 226 35.11 -17.78 -32.64
N SER A 227 35.58 -16.54 -32.59
CA SER A 227 35.09 -15.54 -31.64
C SER A 227 33.60 -15.24 -31.87
N MET A 228 33.21 -15.02 -33.14
CA MET A 228 31.82 -14.77 -33.53
C MET A 228 30.92 -15.96 -33.19
N PHE A 229 31.40 -17.18 -33.41
CA PHE A 229 30.66 -18.39 -33.01
C PHE A 229 30.48 -18.47 -31.50
N LYS A 230 31.55 -18.25 -30.71
CA LYS A 230 31.49 -18.28 -29.25
C LYS A 230 30.49 -17.28 -28.69
N GLU A 231 30.53 -16.04 -29.18
CA GLU A 231 29.57 -15.01 -28.76
C GLU A 231 28.14 -15.40 -29.16
N ALA A 232 27.94 -15.99 -30.35
CA ALA A 232 26.62 -16.40 -30.81
C ALA A 232 26.01 -17.57 -30.00
N ILE A 233 26.82 -18.44 -29.39
CA ILE A 233 26.33 -19.55 -28.55
C ILE A 233 26.24 -19.23 -27.06
N GLU A 234 26.90 -18.17 -26.60
CA GLU A 234 26.98 -17.76 -25.20
C GLU A 234 25.59 -17.69 -24.49
N PRO A 235 24.51 -17.17 -25.10
CA PRO A 235 23.19 -17.16 -24.44
C PRO A 235 22.61 -18.54 -24.14
N TYR A 236 23.04 -19.57 -24.88
CA TYR A 236 22.59 -20.94 -24.69
C TYR A 236 23.42 -21.69 -23.65
N ASP A 237 24.70 -21.36 -23.51
CA ASP A 237 25.58 -21.93 -22.47
C ASP A 237 25.27 -21.33 -21.09
N THR A 238 24.95 -20.03 -21.03
CA THR A 238 24.68 -19.30 -19.78
C THR A 238 23.25 -19.50 -19.25
N ILE A 239 22.40 -20.25 -19.94
CA ILE A 239 20.98 -20.38 -19.58
C ILE A 239 20.77 -20.92 -18.17
N THR A 240 21.59 -21.86 -17.71
CA THR A 240 21.48 -22.42 -16.36
C THR A 240 21.83 -21.39 -15.29
N GLU A 241 22.84 -20.55 -15.55
CA GLU A 241 23.22 -19.47 -14.63
C GLU A 241 22.13 -18.41 -14.58
N ILE A 242 21.54 -18.06 -15.73
CA ILE A 242 20.41 -17.13 -15.82
C ILE A 242 19.20 -17.65 -15.01
N GLU A 243 18.86 -18.93 -15.11
CA GLU A 243 17.75 -19.50 -14.34
C GLU A 243 18.02 -19.46 -12.82
N LEU A 244 19.23 -19.77 -12.38
CA LEU A 244 19.62 -19.63 -10.97
C LEU A 244 19.55 -18.16 -10.50
N GLU A 245 20.01 -17.23 -11.34
CA GLU A 245 19.99 -15.81 -11.03
C GLU A 245 18.55 -15.26 -10.96
N LYS A 246 17.63 -15.76 -11.80
CA LYS A 246 16.19 -15.46 -11.71
C LYS A 246 15.61 -15.89 -10.37
N GLU A 247 15.86 -17.13 -9.95
CA GLU A 247 15.40 -17.64 -8.65
C GLU A 247 15.94 -16.78 -7.50
N ARG A 248 17.23 -16.41 -7.57
CA ARG A 248 17.85 -15.50 -6.59
C ARG A 248 17.16 -14.14 -6.55
N ILE A 249 16.88 -13.52 -7.69
CA ILE A 249 16.20 -12.22 -7.77
C ILE A 249 14.79 -12.32 -7.18
N ILE A 250 14.05 -13.39 -7.47
CA ILE A 250 12.72 -13.61 -6.89
C ILE A 250 12.80 -13.67 -5.36
N GLN A 251 13.76 -14.41 -4.80
CA GLN A 251 13.96 -14.48 -3.35
C GLN A 251 14.28 -13.11 -2.73
N GLN A 252 15.09 -12.30 -3.41
CA GLN A 252 15.39 -10.93 -2.96
C GLN A 252 14.16 -10.04 -2.96
N MET A 253 13.31 -10.13 -3.99
CA MET A 253 12.04 -9.38 -4.07
C MET A 253 11.05 -9.80 -2.97
N GLN A 254 10.97 -11.10 -2.66
CA GLN A 254 10.15 -11.60 -1.54
C GLN A 254 10.65 -11.11 -0.18
N SER A 255 11.97 -11.04 0.01
CA SER A 255 12.58 -10.46 1.21
C SER A 255 12.22 -8.98 1.36
N MET A 256 12.32 -8.20 0.27
CA MET A 256 11.96 -6.78 0.26
C MET A 256 10.47 -6.57 0.62
N LYS A 257 9.58 -7.42 0.12
CA LYS A 257 8.16 -7.43 0.49
C LYS A 257 7.95 -7.66 1.98
N THR A 258 8.67 -8.62 2.56
CA THR A 258 8.64 -8.90 4.00
C THR A 258 9.11 -7.69 4.82
N ILE A 259 10.15 -7.00 4.36
CA ILE A 259 10.63 -5.76 4.99
C ILE A 259 9.55 -4.66 4.91
N CYS A 260 8.88 -4.51 3.77
CA CYS A 260 7.77 -3.55 3.61
C CYS A 260 6.62 -3.84 4.59
N ASP A 261 6.29 -5.12 4.82
CA ASP A 261 5.27 -5.51 5.79
C ASP A 261 5.69 -5.15 7.22
N ILE A 262 6.94 -5.40 7.60
CA ILE A 262 7.49 -5.00 8.91
C ILE A 262 7.43 -3.48 9.09
N LEU A 263 7.87 -2.72 8.07
CA LEU A 263 7.84 -1.25 8.11
C LEU A 263 6.42 -0.71 8.22
N SER A 264 5.46 -1.31 7.52
CA SER A 264 4.05 -0.93 7.62
C SER A 264 3.52 -1.12 9.04
N LEU A 265 3.83 -2.26 9.67
CA LEU A 265 3.45 -2.54 11.06
C LEU A 265 4.13 -1.57 12.05
N GLU A 266 5.39 -1.22 11.83
CA GLU A 266 6.08 -0.24 12.66
C GLU A 266 5.47 1.15 12.54
N ILE A 267 5.12 1.58 11.33
CA ILE A 267 4.47 2.86 11.10
C ILE A 267 3.11 2.89 11.80
N ASP A 268 2.32 1.82 11.63
CA ASP A 268 1.02 1.72 12.30
C ASP A 268 1.14 1.69 13.83
N ARG A 269 2.21 1.10 14.37
CA ARG A 269 2.43 1.04 15.82
C ARG A 269 2.93 2.36 16.40
N LYS A 270 3.89 3.02 15.74
CA LYS A 270 4.55 4.24 16.24
C LYS A 270 3.75 5.50 15.95
N PHE A 271 2.94 5.52 14.88
CA PHE A 271 2.16 6.67 14.45
C PHE A 271 0.64 6.46 14.61
N LYS A 272 0.20 5.44 15.38
CA LYS A 272 -1.18 5.38 15.87
C LYS A 272 -1.39 6.48 16.92
N LEU A 273 -2.00 7.58 16.46
CA LEU A 273 -2.73 8.53 17.29
C LEU A 273 -4.17 8.05 17.45
#